data_AF-A0A2M8JFE7-F1
#
_entry.id   AF-A0A2M8JFE7-F1
#
_cell.length_a   1.000
_cell.length_b   1.000
_cell.length_c   1.000
_cell.angle_alpha   90.00
_cell.angle_beta   90.00
_cell.angle_gamma   90.00
#
_symmetry.space_group_name_H-M   'P 1'
#
loop_
_entity.id
_entity.type
_entity.pdbx_description
1 polymer ?
#
loop_
_entity_poly.entity_id
_entity_poly.type
_entity_poly.pdbx_seq_one_letter_code
_entity_poly.pdbx_strand_id
1 'polypeptide(L)' 'MNFLTIFLGTIEFPQMMLILAVVLLLFGGKKIPELMKGLGSGVKEFKKAAKDDTVAPTTPAKEEESK' A
#
# COMPACT_ATOMS: atom_id res chain seq x y z
N MET A 1 -1.25 11.93 35.17
CA MET A 1 -1.64 11.46 33.81
C MET A 1 -1.76 9.96 33.87
N ASN A 2 -2.99 9.43 33.88
CA ASN A 2 -3.23 8.01 34.17
C ASN A 2 -2.90 7.15 32.94
N PHE A 3 -2.13 6.08 33.14
CA PHE A 3 -1.87 5.05 32.13
C PHE A 3 -3.16 4.44 31.56
N LEU A 4 -4.19 4.29 32.42
CA LEU A 4 -5.50 3.80 32.03
C LEU A 4 -6.26 4.77 31.08
N THR A 5 -6.15 6.08 31.31
CA THR A 5 -6.73 7.09 30.40
C THR A 5 -5.97 7.20 29.10
N ILE A 6 -4.63 7.02 29.16
CA ILE A 6 -3.84 6.85 27.94
C ILE A 6 -4.38 5.65 27.20
N PHE A 7 -4.58 4.47 27.84
CA PHE A 7 -5.03 3.21 27.23
C PHE A 7 -6.47 3.16 26.69
N LEU A 8 -7.39 3.92 27.29
CA LEU A 8 -8.83 3.76 27.05
C LEU A 8 -9.50 5.00 26.43
N GLY A 9 -8.90 6.20 26.54
CA GLY A 9 -9.59 7.46 26.22
C GLY A 9 -8.92 8.33 25.16
N THR A 10 -7.65 8.08 24.83
CA THR A 10 -6.90 8.83 23.80
C THR A 10 -6.30 7.93 22.72
N ILE A 11 -6.69 6.64 22.70
CA ILE A 11 -6.06 5.63 21.83
C ILE A 11 -6.86 5.31 20.61
N GLU A 12 -6.58 6.01 19.54
CA GLU A 12 -6.70 5.38 18.23
C GLU A 12 -5.32 5.11 17.64
N PHE A 13 -4.41 6.07 17.77
CA PHE A 13 -3.07 5.95 17.20
C PHE A 13 -2.13 4.96 17.93
N PRO A 14 -1.99 4.98 19.28
CA PRO A 14 -1.04 4.11 19.97
C PRO A 14 -1.36 2.61 19.92
N GLN A 15 -2.63 2.17 20.00
CA GLN A 15 -3.00 0.74 19.91
C GLN A 15 -2.70 0.22 18.51
N MET A 16 -3.04 1.00 17.48
CA MET A 16 -2.76 0.60 16.10
C MET A 16 -1.25 0.51 15.85
N MET A 17 -0.46 1.42 16.42
CA MET A 17 1.00 1.34 16.35
C MET A 17 1.57 0.13 17.11
N LEU A 18 1.00 -0.23 18.26
CA LEU A 18 1.39 -1.41 19.03
C LEU A 18 1.11 -2.71 18.24
N ILE A 19 -0.07 -2.84 17.65
CA ILE A 19 -0.44 -3.99 16.81
C ILE A 19 0.48 -4.08 15.60
N LEU A 20 0.74 -2.95 14.93
CA LEU A 20 1.65 -2.90 13.79
C LEU A 20 3.09 -3.31 14.18
N ALA A 21 3.56 -2.90 15.36
CA ALA A 21 4.86 -3.29 15.89
C ALA A 21 4.94 -4.81 16.16
N VAL A 22 3.90 -5.41 16.73
CA VAL A 22 3.84 -6.88 16.95
C VAL A 22 3.83 -7.62 15.61
N VAL A 23 3.04 -7.17 14.64
CA VAL A 23 3.04 -7.74 13.28
C VAL A 23 4.42 -7.59 12.63
N LEU A 24 5.07 -6.44 12.77
CA LEU A 24 6.45 -6.25 12.29
C LEU A 24 7.47 -7.14 13.00
N LEU A 25 7.26 -7.48 14.27
CA LEU A 25 8.15 -8.36 15.02
C LEU A 25 8.01 -9.81 14.57
N LEU A 26 6.77 -10.27 14.32
CA LEU A 26 6.46 -11.62 13.88
C LEU A 26 6.85 -11.86 12.42
N PHE A 27 6.52 -10.92 11.53
CA PHE A 27 6.80 -11.05 10.09
C PHE A 27 8.15 -10.45 9.69
N GLY A 28 8.72 -9.56 10.50
CA GLY A 28 9.93 -8.80 10.17
C GLY A 28 9.65 -7.60 9.25
N GLY A 29 10.40 -6.51 9.44
CA GLY A 29 10.25 -5.28 8.65
C GLY A 29 10.52 -5.41 7.14
N LYS A 30 11.14 -6.52 6.69
CA LYS A 30 11.40 -6.80 5.27
C LYS A 30 10.27 -7.54 4.54
N LYS A 31 9.45 -8.33 5.25
CA LYS A 31 8.39 -9.14 4.62
C LYS A 31 7.19 -8.31 4.17
N ILE A 32 6.78 -7.32 4.96
CA ILE A 32 5.68 -6.41 4.62
C ILE A 32 5.90 -5.71 3.26
N PRO A 33 7.05 -5.03 3.00
CA PRO A 33 7.29 -4.37 1.72
C PRO A 33 7.51 -5.34 0.55
N GLU A 34 8.05 -6.53 0.82
CA GLU A 34 8.21 -7.59 -0.19
C GLU A 34 6.85 -8.12 -0.67
N LEU A 35 5.92 -8.36 0.27
CA LEU A 35 4.54 -8.75 -0.02
C LEU A 35 3.77 -7.63 -0.74
N MET A 36 3.92 -6.38 -0.31
CA MET A 36 3.30 -5.23 -0.98
C MET A 36 3.82 -5.05 -2.41
N LYS A 37 5.11 -5.26 -2.67
CA LYS A 37 5.68 -5.22 -4.02
C LYS A 37 5.12 -6.35 -4.90
N GLY A 38 5.07 -7.58 -4.39
CA GLY A 38 4.49 -8.71 -5.12
C GLY A 38 3.01 -8.52 -5.45
N LEU A 39 2.22 -8.12 -4.45
CA LEU A 39 0.79 -7.84 -4.63
C LEU A 39 0.55 -6.64 -5.57
N GLY A 40 1.35 -5.58 -5.44
CA GLY A 40 1.26 -4.39 -6.27
C GLY A 40 1.56 -4.66 -7.74
N SER A 41 2.58 -5.47 -8.03
CA SER A 41 2.88 -5.91 -9.40
C SER A 41 1.75 -6.76 -9.99
N GLY A 42 1.23 -7.73 -9.23
CA GLY A 42 0.10 -8.56 -9.67
C GLY A 42 -1.17 -7.75 -9.93
N VAL A 43 -1.52 -6.81 -9.05
CA VAL A 43 -2.66 -5.90 -9.26
C VAL A 43 -2.46 -4.99 -10.47
N LYS A 44 -1.23 -4.53 -10.72
CA LYS A 44 -0.89 -3.69 -11.88
C LYS A 44 -1.03 -4.46 -13.19
N GLU A 45 -0.55 -5.70 -13.25
CA GLU A 45 -0.70 -6.58 -14.41
C GLU A 45 -2.15 -6.98 -14.64
N PHE A 46 -2.88 -7.33 -13.57
CA PHE A 46 -4.31 -7.62 -13.63
C PHE A 46 -5.11 -6.43 -14.19
N LYS A 47 -4.83 -5.21 -13.71
CA LYS A 47 -5.48 -4.00 -14.21
C LYS A 47 -5.10 -3.68 -15.66
N LYS A 48 -3.90 -4.05 -16.11
CA LYS A 48 -3.47 -3.86 -17.50
C LYS A 48 -4.19 -4.83 -18.43
N ALA A 49 -4.20 -6.11 -18.10
CA ALA A 49 -4.95 -7.13 -18.86
C ALA A 49 -6.45 -6.81 -18.91
N ALA A 50 -7.05 -6.47 -17.77
CA ALA A 50 -8.47 -6.09 -17.71
C ALA A 50 -8.82 -4.81 -18.49
N LYS A 51 -7.84 -3.95 -18.78
CA LYS A 51 -8.02 -2.75 -19.62
C LYS A 51 -7.81 -3.03 -21.10
N ASP A 52 -6.84 -3.88 -21.44
CA ASP A 52 -6.55 -4.28 -22.83
C ASP A 52 -7.76 -5.01 -23.46
N ASP A 53 -8.63 -5.65 -22.67
CA ASP A 53 -9.91 -6.23 -23.13
C ASP A 53 -11.02 -5.21 -23.43
N THR A 54 -10.85 -3.92 -23.06
CA THR A 54 -11.93 -2.90 -23.17
C THR A 54 -11.65 -1.75 -24.12
N VAL A 55 -10.45 -1.60 -24.70
CA VAL A 55 -10.18 -0.50 -25.65
C VAL A 55 -9.14 -0.91 -26.69
N ALA A 56 -9.57 -0.89 -27.96
CA ALA A 56 -8.72 -0.79 -29.14
C ALA A 56 -7.70 0.38 -28.99
N PRO A 57 -6.56 0.36 -29.70
CA PRO A 57 -5.37 1.12 -29.34
C PRO A 57 -5.65 2.62 -29.38
N THR A 58 -5.60 3.27 -28.23
CA THR A 58 -5.52 4.73 -28.14
C THR A 58 -4.40 5.11 -27.21
N THR A 59 -3.22 5.28 -27.81
CA THR A 59 -2.27 6.35 -27.47
C THR A 59 -3.06 7.64 -27.24
N PRO A 60 -2.83 8.34 -26.13
CA PRO A 60 -2.20 9.64 -26.27
C PRO A 60 -1.18 9.99 -25.17
N ALA A 61 -0.22 10.82 -25.59
CA ALA A 61 0.69 11.66 -24.80
C ALA A 61 1.93 10.99 -24.18
N LYS A 62 3.05 11.01 -24.92
CA LYS A 62 4.05 12.08 -24.77
C LYS A 62 5.21 11.87 -25.75
N GLU A 63 5.14 12.50 -26.91
CA GLU A 63 6.31 12.94 -27.68
C GLU A 63 5.92 14.12 -28.57
N GLU A 64 6.91 14.95 -28.91
CA GLU A 64 6.91 16.33 -29.42
C GLU A 64 6.80 17.44 -28.35
N GLU A 65 7.58 18.51 -28.36
CA GLU A 65 8.82 18.95 -29.03
C GLU A 65 9.10 20.31 -28.35
N SER A 66 10.34 20.63 -27.99
CA SER A 66 10.73 22.01 -27.65
C SER A 66 11.90 22.36 -28.54
N LYS A 67 11.57 22.89 -29.72
CA LYS A 67 12.45 23.72 -30.53
C LYS A 67 11.73 25.03 -30.83
#